data_AF-E9H290-F1
#
_entry.id   AF-E9H290-F1
#
_cell.length_a   1.000
_cell.length_b   1.000
_cell.length_c   1.000
_cell.angle_alpha   90.00
_cell.angle_beta   90.00
_cell.angle_gamma   90.00
#
_symmetry.space_group_name_H-M   'P 1'
#
loop_
_entity.id
_entity.type
_entity.pdbx_description
1 polymer ?
#
loop_
_entity_poly.entity_id
_entity_poly.type
_entity_poly.pdbx_seq_one_letter_code
_entity_poly.pdbx_strand_id
1 'polypeptide(L)'
;MPIQVVEAAENADTELPLYYGWFVETEYSSSFLNRSRKMLADTLQEIPDFLKDVQNFTQKTYITDILLHYTRENADEVLHCTAMYNGVSPNYVPGAQEYSEKQVVKDNLNQVSTLHSIGWILTPRTFGARIKLTKNQLLVWNQNDTEGNPKQAKVNSKTFITPITYGQNLRVYKENSTDQDPDVMGNFQPTSGNGSKAHLTLGCSPGVGAVTTGYDLVDLIRLEGINGSEVKTYDIPKGGWLRNYGDGQWVFYPTKQFLLESTFLGYDSGTRQLAASFSLLCLCCAFAILMMFKQKL
;
A
#
# COMPACT_ATOMS: atom_id res chain seq x y z
N MET A 1 5.79 9.99 16.10
CA MET A 1 7.24 10.29 16.30
C MET A 1 7.89 10.39 14.92
N PRO A 2 8.82 11.33 14.69
CA PRO A 2 9.40 11.49 13.35
C PRO A 2 10.30 10.30 13.00
N ILE A 3 10.15 9.81 11.77
CA ILE A 3 11.05 8.85 11.15
C ILE A 3 12.42 9.51 11.01
N GLN A 4 13.48 8.87 11.49
CA GLN A 4 14.85 9.31 11.24
C GLN A 4 15.28 8.74 9.88
N VAL A 5 15.41 9.65 8.90
CA VAL A 5 15.89 9.36 7.55
C VAL A 5 17.40 9.57 7.54
N VAL A 6 18.16 8.55 7.11
CA VAL A 6 19.62 8.61 7.02
C VAL A 6 20.02 9.12 5.63
N GLU A 7 20.69 10.27 5.55
CA GLU A 7 21.47 10.65 4.38
C GLU A 7 22.64 9.68 4.21
N ALA A 8 22.82 9.14 3.00
CA ALA A 8 23.84 8.15 2.70
C ALA A 8 25.24 8.72 2.94
N ALA A 9 25.90 8.25 4.01
CA ALA A 9 27.33 8.46 4.21
C ALA A 9 28.12 7.57 3.24
N GLU A 10 29.00 8.18 2.46
CA GLU A 10 29.94 7.46 1.61
C GLU A 10 30.89 6.59 2.45
N ASN A 11 30.95 5.30 2.10
CA ASN A 11 31.90 4.27 2.55
C ASN A 11 31.68 3.65 3.95
N ALA A 12 30.75 2.70 4.02
CA ALA A 12 30.84 1.50 4.86
C ALA A 12 30.34 0.32 3.99
N ASP A 13 30.69 -0.93 4.28
CA ASP A 13 30.03 -2.10 3.66
C ASP A 13 28.51 -1.96 3.89
N THR A 14 27.78 -1.42 2.90
CA THR A 14 26.42 -0.93 3.13
C THR A 14 25.46 -2.09 2.99
N GLU A 15 25.04 -2.61 4.13
CA GLU A 15 23.87 -3.46 4.28
C GLU A 15 22.69 -2.84 3.51
N LEU A 16 22.00 -3.63 2.69
CA LEU A 16 20.82 -3.15 1.95
C LEU A 16 19.70 -2.87 2.97
N PRO A 17 18.85 -1.84 2.74
CA PRO A 17 17.65 -1.68 3.56
C PRO A 17 16.79 -2.95 3.45
N LEU A 18 16.01 -3.27 4.48
CA LEU A 18 15.06 -4.39 4.46
C LEU A 18 14.14 -4.34 3.24
N TYR A 19 13.67 -3.15 2.88
CA TYR A 19 12.91 -2.91 1.65
C TYR A 19 12.98 -1.45 1.20
N TYR A 20 12.71 -1.24 -0.09
CA TYR A 20 12.45 0.07 -0.67
C TYR A 20 10.95 0.30 -0.86
N GLY A 21 10.49 1.54 -0.72
CA GLY A 21 9.09 1.87 -0.93
C GLY A 21 8.78 3.35 -0.76
N TRP A 22 7.53 3.70 -1.00
CA TRP A 22 6.99 5.03 -0.77
C TRP A 22 6.41 5.12 0.63
N PHE A 23 6.91 6.04 1.45
CA PHE A 23 6.45 6.28 2.81
C PHE A 23 5.55 7.51 2.80
N VAL A 24 4.28 7.33 3.17
CA VAL A 24 3.29 8.39 3.15
C VAL A 24 3.60 9.40 4.26
N GLU A 25 3.52 10.68 3.93
CA GLU A 25 3.74 11.76 4.89
C GLU A 25 2.82 11.64 6.11
N THR A 26 3.34 12.01 7.29
CA THR A 26 2.71 11.64 8.59
C THR A 26 1.25 12.10 8.70
N GLU A 27 0.95 13.32 8.24
CA GLU A 27 -0.40 13.90 8.25
C GLU A 27 -1.34 13.14 7.31
N TYR A 28 -0.90 12.88 6.07
CA TYR A 28 -1.66 12.11 5.08
C TYR A 28 -1.89 10.67 5.54
N SER A 29 -0.88 10.03 6.12
CA SER A 29 -0.95 8.67 6.66
C SER A 29 -2.01 8.56 7.76
N SER A 30 -1.96 9.46 8.75
CA SER A 30 -2.89 9.47 9.88
C SER A 30 -4.32 9.79 9.43
N SER A 31 -4.48 10.79 8.56
CA SER A 31 -5.76 11.18 7.99
C SER A 31 -6.39 10.06 7.16
N PHE A 32 -5.59 9.39 6.33
CA PHE A 32 -6.04 8.28 5.49
C PHE A 32 -6.41 7.03 6.31
N LEU A 33 -5.66 6.69 7.36
CA LEU A 33 -6.02 5.61 8.29
C LEU A 33 -7.38 5.88 8.97
N ASN A 34 -7.57 7.08 9.52
CA ASN A 34 -8.83 7.47 10.17
C ASN A 34 -10.00 7.41 9.19
N ARG A 35 -9.81 7.92 7.97
CA ARG A 35 -10.81 7.87 6.91
C ARG A 35 -11.14 6.44 6.49
N SER A 36 -10.13 5.58 6.37
CA SER A 36 -10.31 4.18 5.99
C SER A 36 -11.08 3.40 7.05
N ARG A 37 -10.76 3.60 8.34
CA ARG A 37 -11.51 2.99 9.45
C ARG A 37 -12.95 3.48 9.50
N LYS A 38 -13.17 4.79 9.29
CA LYS A 38 -14.52 5.35 9.20
C LYS A 38 -15.30 4.78 8.02
N MET A 39 -14.69 4.67 6.84
CA MET A 39 -15.30 4.06 5.66
C MET A 39 -15.72 2.63 5.94
N LEU A 40 -14.84 1.82 6.56
CA LEU A 40 -15.16 0.44 6.93
C LEU A 40 -16.34 0.38 7.90
N ALA A 41 -16.32 1.20 8.95
CA ALA A 41 -17.40 1.27 9.94
C ALA A 41 -18.75 1.68 9.34
N ASP A 42 -18.76 2.75 8.53
CA ASP A 42 -19.96 3.25 7.87
C ASP A 42 -20.51 2.17 6.91
N THR A 43 -19.64 1.51 6.13
CA THR A 43 -20.06 0.46 5.17
C THR A 43 -20.62 -0.77 5.89
N LEU A 44 -20.00 -1.19 7.01
CA LEU A 44 -20.53 -2.26 7.86
C LEU A 44 -21.90 -1.91 8.44
N GLN A 45 -22.14 -0.65 8.78
CA GLN A 45 -23.44 -0.21 9.29
C GLN A 45 -24.50 -0.15 8.19
N GLU A 46 -24.12 0.27 6.99
CA GLU A 46 -25.04 0.56 5.87
C GLU A 46 -25.40 -0.69 5.06
N ILE A 47 -24.52 -1.70 4.99
CA ILE A 47 -24.70 -2.89 4.12
C ILE A 47 -24.83 -4.17 4.97
N PRO A 48 -26.05 -4.66 5.26
CA PRO A 48 -26.26 -5.82 6.13
C PRO A 48 -25.58 -7.11 5.67
N ASP A 49 -25.56 -7.37 4.35
CA ASP A 49 -24.90 -8.56 3.80
C ASP A 49 -23.38 -8.52 4.00
N PHE A 50 -22.79 -7.33 3.92
CA PHE A 50 -21.37 -7.12 4.20
C PHE A 50 -21.08 -7.33 5.69
N LEU A 51 -21.87 -6.71 6.57
CA LEU A 51 -21.74 -6.93 8.01
C LEU A 51 -21.83 -8.41 8.35
N LYS A 52 -22.85 -9.12 7.84
CA LYS A 52 -23.04 -10.54 8.10
C LYS A 52 -21.83 -11.36 7.67
N ASP A 53 -21.31 -11.11 6.48
CA ASP A 53 -20.15 -11.86 5.98
C ASP A 53 -18.89 -11.59 6.83
N VAL A 54 -18.65 -10.33 7.18
CA VAL A 54 -17.52 -9.92 8.03
C VAL A 54 -17.64 -10.51 9.43
N GLN A 55 -18.83 -10.50 10.03
CA GLN A 55 -19.09 -11.16 11.32
C GLN A 55 -18.82 -12.67 11.23
N ASN A 56 -19.19 -13.32 10.12
CA ASN A 56 -18.98 -14.75 9.92
C ASN A 56 -17.48 -15.10 9.86
N PHE A 57 -16.66 -14.38 9.11
CA PHE A 57 -15.24 -14.77 9.02
C PHE A 57 -14.38 -14.21 10.16
N THR A 58 -14.76 -13.10 10.79
CA THR A 58 -14.01 -12.55 11.95
C THR A 58 -14.46 -13.16 13.28
N GLN A 59 -15.65 -13.78 13.32
CA GLN A 59 -16.31 -14.24 14.55
C GLN A 59 -16.53 -13.12 15.57
N LYS A 60 -16.70 -11.88 15.09
CA LYS A 60 -16.99 -10.69 15.91
C LYS A 60 -18.42 -10.24 15.72
N THR A 61 -19.09 -9.83 16.79
CA THR A 61 -20.49 -9.36 16.73
C THR A 61 -20.57 -7.85 16.52
N TYR A 62 -19.77 -7.09 17.27
CA TYR A 62 -19.84 -5.63 17.23
C TYR A 62 -18.88 -5.05 16.20
N ILE A 63 -19.30 -3.97 15.52
CA ILE A 63 -18.47 -3.25 14.54
C ILE A 63 -17.15 -2.81 15.19
N THR A 64 -17.17 -2.35 16.44
CA THR A 64 -15.96 -1.99 17.18
C THR A 64 -14.95 -3.13 17.28
N ASP A 65 -15.42 -4.36 17.51
CA ASP A 65 -14.57 -5.54 17.61
C ASP A 65 -14.04 -5.97 16.24
N ILE A 66 -14.82 -5.76 15.18
CA ILE A 66 -14.36 -5.94 13.78
C ILE A 66 -13.25 -4.95 13.46
N LEU A 67 -13.40 -3.67 13.81
CA LEU A 67 -12.35 -2.66 13.58
C LEU A 67 -11.08 -2.99 14.37
N LEU A 68 -11.21 -3.50 15.60
CA LEU A 68 -10.09 -3.96 16.43
C LEU A 68 -9.51 -5.31 16.01
N HIS A 69 -10.20 -6.06 15.14
CA HIS A 69 -9.68 -7.30 14.57
C HIS A 69 -8.56 -7.03 13.57
N TYR A 70 -8.63 -5.90 12.86
CA TYR A 70 -7.64 -5.50 11.87
C TYR A 70 -6.70 -4.44 12.44
N THR A 71 -5.55 -4.90 12.95
CA THR A 71 -4.55 -4.01 13.57
C THR A 71 -3.24 -4.04 12.81
N ARG A 72 -2.44 -2.99 12.98
CA ARG A 72 -1.06 -2.93 12.47
C ARG A 72 -0.13 -3.30 13.61
N GLU A 73 0.87 -4.13 13.34
CA GLU A 73 1.88 -4.51 14.33
C GLU A 73 2.59 -3.26 14.87
N ASN A 74 2.97 -2.34 13.98
CA ASN A 74 3.56 -1.05 14.33
C ASN A 74 2.55 0.07 14.07
N ALA A 75 1.67 0.34 15.04
CA ALA A 75 0.60 1.33 14.88
C ALA A 75 1.11 2.77 14.63
N ASP A 76 2.30 3.11 15.16
CA ASP A 76 2.92 4.43 15.06
C ASP A 76 3.69 4.67 13.74
N GLU A 77 3.97 3.61 12.97
CA GLU A 77 4.64 3.75 11.68
C GLU A 77 3.70 4.42 10.67
N VAL A 78 4.25 5.21 9.75
CA VAL A 78 3.48 5.72 8.63
C VAL A 78 3.08 4.58 7.68
N LEU A 79 2.01 4.79 6.91
CA LEU A 79 1.66 3.91 5.80
C LEU A 79 2.78 3.93 4.77
N HIS A 80 3.06 2.78 4.17
CA HIS A 80 4.02 2.67 3.09
C HIS A 80 3.55 1.69 2.02
N CYS A 81 4.01 1.91 0.79
CA CYS A 81 3.83 1.02 -0.35
C CYS A 81 5.19 0.45 -0.75
N THR A 82 5.42 -0.84 -0.48
CA THR A 82 6.70 -1.51 -0.73
C THR A 82 6.93 -1.77 -2.21
N ALA A 83 7.99 -1.20 -2.78
CA ALA A 83 8.38 -1.38 -4.18
C ALA A 83 9.31 -2.57 -4.41
N MET A 84 10.18 -2.88 -3.43
CA MET A 84 11.11 -4.01 -3.48
C MET A 84 11.43 -4.48 -2.06
N TYR A 85 11.28 -5.77 -1.77
CA TYR A 85 11.75 -6.37 -0.53
C TYR A 85 13.12 -7.01 -0.75
N ASN A 86 14.13 -6.61 0.02
CA ASN A 86 15.50 -7.10 -0.18
C ASN A 86 15.78 -8.37 0.63
N GLY A 87 15.00 -8.69 1.65
CA GLY A 87 15.35 -9.73 2.62
C GLY A 87 16.19 -9.18 3.77
N VAL A 88 16.59 -10.07 4.69
CA VAL A 88 17.38 -9.72 5.86
C VAL A 88 18.81 -10.20 5.65
N SER A 89 19.79 -9.37 5.98
CA SER A 89 21.19 -9.76 5.97
C SER A 89 21.46 -11.02 6.81
N PRO A 90 22.36 -11.92 6.38
CA PRO A 90 23.13 -11.90 5.14
C PRO A 90 22.40 -12.55 3.95
N ASN A 91 21.13 -12.94 4.11
CA ASN A 91 20.37 -13.76 3.16
C ASN A 91 19.37 -12.91 2.37
N TYR A 92 19.89 -12.02 1.52
CA TYR A 92 19.06 -11.23 0.63
C TYR A 92 18.36 -12.09 -0.42
N VAL A 93 17.22 -11.60 -0.91
CA VAL A 93 16.52 -12.22 -2.04
C VAL A 93 17.33 -12.02 -3.33
N PRO A 94 17.24 -12.96 -4.29
CA PRO A 94 17.88 -12.79 -5.59
C PRO A 94 17.47 -11.48 -6.26
N GLY A 95 18.43 -10.72 -6.81
CA GLY A 95 18.14 -9.45 -7.47
C GLY A 95 18.15 -8.21 -6.56
N ALA A 96 18.28 -8.37 -5.24
CA ALA A 96 18.23 -7.24 -4.29
C ALA A 96 19.37 -6.23 -4.51
N GLN A 97 20.59 -6.74 -4.70
CA GLN A 97 21.76 -5.90 -4.93
C GLN A 97 21.71 -5.23 -6.30
N GLU A 98 21.38 -5.99 -7.34
CA GLU A 98 21.22 -5.48 -8.70
C GLU A 98 20.13 -4.40 -8.76
N TYR A 99 19.03 -4.57 -8.02
CA TYR A 99 17.98 -3.55 -7.89
C TYR A 99 18.53 -2.27 -7.25
N SER A 100 19.21 -2.38 -6.10
CA SER A 100 19.76 -1.22 -5.38
C SER A 100 20.82 -0.45 -6.19
N GLU A 101 21.52 -1.12 -7.09
CA GLU A 101 22.58 -0.50 -7.90
C GLU A 101 22.04 0.28 -9.10
N LYS A 102 20.79 0.04 -9.52
CA LYS A 102 20.16 0.74 -10.66
C LYS A 102 20.18 2.26 -10.46
N GLN A 103 20.65 2.98 -11.47
CA GLN A 103 20.68 4.45 -11.44
C GLN A 103 19.28 5.03 -11.21
N VAL A 104 18.24 4.45 -11.84
CA VAL A 104 16.86 4.92 -11.65
C VAL A 104 16.38 4.78 -10.20
N VAL A 105 16.83 3.76 -9.45
CA VAL A 105 16.48 3.62 -8.03
C VAL A 105 17.19 4.72 -7.23
N LYS A 106 18.49 4.92 -7.46
CA LYS A 106 19.29 5.96 -6.80
C LYS A 106 18.76 7.37 -7.06
N ASP A 107 18.38 7.67 -8.30
CA ASP A 107 17.82 8.96 -8.71
C ASP A 107 16.46 9.24 -8.08
N ASN A 108 15.69 8.20 -7.76
CA ASN A 108 14.39 8.31 -7.12
C ASN A 108 14.46 8.33 -5.58
N LEU A 109 15.60 7.99 -4.97
CA LEU A 109 15.75 8.08 -3.51
C LEU A 109 15.53 9.53 -3.04
N ASN A 110 14.77 9.67 -1.96
CA ASN A 110 14.35 10.96 -1.38
C ASN A 110 13.45 11.81 -2.28
N GLN A 111 12.99 11.30 -3.44
CA GLN A 111 12.03 12.02 -4.26
C GLN A 111 10.63 11.92 -3.65
N VAL A 112 9.98 13.08 -3.56
CA VAL A 112 8.57 13.18 -3.17
C VAL A 112 7.71 12.91 -4.39
N SER A 113 6.70 12.05 -4.23
CA SER A 113 5.70 11.76 -5.24
C SER A 113 4.35 11.43 -4.59
N THR A 114 3.28 11.53 -5.37
CA THR A 114 1.93 11.23 -4.89
C THR A 114 1.57 9.77 -5.18
N LEU A 115 1.15 9.02 -4.16
CA LEU A 115 0.46 7.74 -4.35
C LEU A 115 -1.04 7.97 -4.57
N HIS A 116 -1.62 7.19 -5.47
CA HIS A 116 -3.03 7.28 -5.84
C HIS A 116 -3.78 6.05 -5.32
N SER A 117 -4.49 6.20 -4.20
CA SER A 117 -5.35 5.13 -3.68
C SER A 117 -6.68 5.12 -4.42
N ILE A 118 -6.95 4.00 -5.12
CA ILE A 118 -8.10 3.83 -6.02
C ILE A 118 -9.17 2.88 -5.47
N GLY A 119 -8.97 2.32 -4.28
CA GLY A 119 -9.93 1.42 -3.64
C GLY A 119 -9.43 0.87 -2.32
N TRP A 120 -10.34 0.25 -1.58
CA TRP A 120 -9.99 -0.52 -0.39
C TRP A 120 -10.35 -1.98 -0.60
N ILE A 121 -9.55 -2.86 -0.03
CA ILE A 121 -9.78 -4.29 -0.01
C ILE A 121 -10.01 -4.74 1.42
N LEU A 122 -10.95 -5.65 1.61
CA LEU A 122 -11.14 -6.36 2.87
C LEU A 122 -11.22 -7.85 2.57
N THR A 123 -10.40 -8.62 3.26
CA THR A 123 -10.42 -10.08 3.24
C THR A 123 -10.51 -10.60 4.67
N PRO A 124 -10.73 -11.90 4.90
CA PRO A 124 -10.61 -12.48 6.24
C PRO A 124 -9.24 -12.26 6.89
N ARG A 125 -8.20 -11.99 6.09
CA ARG A 125 -6.82 -11.84 6.56
C ARG A 125 -6.41 -10.39 6.73
N THR A 126 -6.78 -9.52 5.81
CA THR A 126 -6.23 -8.16 5.72
C THR A 126 -7.27 -7.10 5.37
N PHE A 127 -7.00 -5.87 5.81
CA PHE A 127 -7.63 -4.65 5.37
C PHE A 127 -6.56 -3.76 4.72
N GLY A 128 -6.75 -3.40 3.45
CA GLY A 128 -5.75 -2.71 2.65
C GLY A 128 -6.34 -1.63 1.76
N ALA A 129 -5.47 -0.78 1.22
CA ALA A 129 -5.79 0.12 0.12
C ALA A 129 -5.03 -0.28 -1.14
N ARG A 130 -5.71 -0.19 -2.29
CA ARG A 130 -5.15 -0.46 -3.61
C ARG A 130 -4.54 0.81 -4.18
N ILE A 131 -3.28 0.72 -4.63
CA ILE A 131 -2.54 1.86 -5.18
C ILE A 131 -2.41 1.72 -6.71
N LYS A 132 -2.69 2.80 -7.43
CA LYS A 132 -2.36 2.95 -8.85
C LYS A 132 -1.03 3.68 -8.95
N LEU A 133 0.02 2.97 -9.35
CA LEU A 133 1.33 3.57 -9.59
C LEU A 133 1.33 4.37 -10.91
N THR A 134 2.03 5.49 -10.90
CA THR A 134 2.31 6.28 -12.12
C THR A 134 3.40 5.62 -12.97
N LYS A 135 3.52 6.03 -14.23
CA LYS A 135 4.60 5.56 -15.13
C LYS A 135 6.00 5.73 -14.52
N ASN A 136 6.24 6.84 -13.81
CA ASN A 136 7.53 7.09 -13.16
C ASN A 136 7.75 6.16 -11.96
N GLN A 137 6.72 5.95 -11.13
CA GLN A 137 6.81 5.04 -9.99
C GLN A 137 7.04 3.58 -10.43
N LEU A 138 6.46 3.18 -11.58
CA LEU A 138 6.68 1.86 -12.17
C LEU A 138 8.14 1.61 -12.60
N LEU A 139 8.95 2.65 -12.82
CA LEU A 139 10.37 2.48 -13.16
C LEU A 139 11.21 1.88 -12.02
N VAL A 140 10.76 2.08 -10.77
CA VAL A 140 11.40 1.54 -9.56
C VAL A 140 10.60 0.40 -8.92
N TRP A 141 9.51 -0.05 -9.55
CA TRP A 141 8.74 -1.18 -9.06
C TRP A 141 9.44 -2.52 -9.36
N ASN A 142 9.56 -3.40 -8.36
CA ASN A 142 10.22 -4.71 -8.51
C ASN A 142 9.57 -5.81 -7.66
N GLN A 143 8.25 -5.73 -7.45
CA GLN A 143 7.48 -6.82 -6.84
C GLN A 143 7.05 -7.83 -7.90
N ASN A 144 6.80 -9.07 -7.48
CA ASN A 144 6.11 -10.05 -8.31
C ASN A 144 4.58 -9.81 -8.30
N ASP A 145 4.09 -9.17 -9.36
CA ASP A 145 2.66 -8.85 -9.56
C ASP A 145 1.76 -10.05 -9.88
N THR A 146 2.33 -11.24 -9.99
CA THR A 146 1.58 -12.48 -10.26
C THR A 146 1.55 -13.44 -9.07
N GLU A 147 2.18 -13.05 -7.97
CA GLU A 147 2.28 -13.84 -6.76
C GLU A 147 1.08 -13.56 -5.85
N GLY A 148 0.21 -14.55 -5.69
CA GLY A 148 -0.95 -14.50 -4.80
C GLY A 148 -0.97 -15.64 -3.79
N ASN A 149 -2.07 -15.78 -3.06
CA ASN A 149 -2.16 -16.82 -2.05
C ASN A 149 -2.35 -18.19 -2.71
N PRO A 150 -1.75 -19.25 -2.15
CA PRO A 150 -2.08 -20.62 -2.53
C PRO A 150 -3.59 -20.85 -2.41
N LYS A 151 -4.17 -21.66 -3.31
CA LYS A 151 -5.59 -22.02 -3.25
C LYS A 151 -5.91 -22.53 -1.85
N GLN A 152 -6.76 -21.81 -1.12
CA GLN A 152 -7.08 -22.12 0.27
C GLN A 152 -7.68 -23.52 0.36
N ALA A 153 -6.96 -24.46 0.97
CA ALA A 153 -7.61 -25.54 1.70
C ALA A 153 -8.10 -24.93 3.02
N LYS A 154 -9.34 -25.23 3.40
CA LYS A 154 -10.05 -24.73 4.61
C LYS A 154 -9.07 -24.43 5.75
N VAL A 155 -9.06 -23.16 6.16
CA VAL A 155 -8.21 -22.60 7.23
C VAL A 155 -8.29 -23.45 8.49
N ASN A 156 -7.22 -24.20 8.79
CA ASN A 156 -6.87 -24.74 10.12
C ASN A 156 -5.52 -25.49 10.14
N SER A 157 -4.48 -24.95 9.51
CA SER A 157 -3.12 -25.49 9.72
C SER A 157 -2.09 -24.37 9.85
N LYS A 158 -1.36 -24.39 10.97
CA LYS A 158 -0.19 -23.53 11.27
C LYS A 158 1.03 -23.84 10.39
N THR A 159 0.82 -24.19 9.12
CA THR A 159 1.87 -24.57 8.20
C THR A 159 2.14 -23.39 7.28
N PHE A 160 3.41 -22.99 7.14
CA PHE A 160 3.84 -22.00 6.16
C PHE A 160 3.40 -22.45 4.77
N ILE A 161 2.40 -21.77 4.20
CA ILE A 161 1.98 -22.04 2.83
C ILE A 161 2.76 -21.10 1.92
N THR A 162 3.53 -21.66 1.00
CA THR A 162 4.28 -20.89 0.01
C THR A 162 3.31 -20.19 -0.96
N PRO A 163 3.55 -18.92 -1.32
CA PRO A 163 2.75 -18.22 -2.32
C PRO A 163 2.79 -18.94 -3.67
N ILE A 164 1.74 -18.76 -4.47
CA ILE A 164 1.66 -19.33 -5.82
C ILE A 164 1.82 -18.22 -6.86
N THR A 165 2.50 -18.56 -7.95
CA THR A 165 2.61 -17.70 -9.12
C THR A 165 1.50 -18.04 -10.10
N TYR A 166 0.67 -17.07 -10.45
CA TYR A 166 -0.34 -17.22 -11.50
C TYR A 166 0.30 -17.04 -12.89
N GLY A 167 -0.08 -17.90 -13.85
CA GLY A 167 0.32 -17.70 -15.25
C GLY A 167 -0.28 -16.39 -15.80
N GLN A 168 0.45 -15.70 -16.68
CA GLN A 168 0.08 -14.39 -17.26
C GLN A 168 -1.18 -14.40 -18.17
N ASN A 169 -2.04 -15.42 -18.10
CA ASN A 169 -3.28 -15.52 -18.88
C ASN A 169 -4.40 -14.58 -18.40
N LEU A 170 -4.08 -13.51 -17.68
CA LEU A 170 -5.01 -12.42 -17.44
C LEU A 170 -5.23 -11.75 -18.80
N ARG A 171 -6.50 -11.63 -19.23
CA ARG A 171 -6.84 -10.83 -20.41
C ARG A 171 -6.13 -9.49 -20.27
N VAL A 172 -5.19 -9.21 -21.16
CA VAL A 172 -4.51 -7.91 -21.24
C VAL A 172 -5.59 -6.88 -21.48
N TYR A 173 -6.05 -6.24 -20.40
CA TYR A 173 -6.96 -5.12 -20.51
C TYR A 173 -6.16 -4.00 -21.18
N LYS A 174 -6.65 -3.57 -22.35
CA LYS A 174 -5.96 -2.60 -23.20
C LYS A 174 -5.59 -1.36 -22.39
N GLU A 175 -4.29 -1.13 -22.31
CA GLU A 175 -3.58 -0.04 -21.62
C GLU A 175 -3.81 1.33 -22.28
N ASN A 176 -5.06 1.64 -22.66
CA ASN A 176 -5.43 2.92 -23.27
C ASN A 176 -5.92 3.91 -22.20
N SER A 177 -5.20 4.01 -21.07
CA SER A 177 -5.38 5.11 -20.12
C SER A 177 -4.46 6.24 -20.56
N THR A 178 -4.96 7.13 -21.41
CA THR A 178 -4.38 8.46 -21.58
C THR A 178 -4.32 9.14 -20.21
N ASP A 179 -3.23 9.86 -19.92
CA ASP A 179 -2.91 10.56 -18.65
C ASP A 179 -3.85 11.76 -18.36
N GLN A 180 -5.14 11.58 -18.61
CA GLN A 180 -6.24 12.49 -18.33
C GLN A 180 -7.40 11.60 -17.87
N ASP A 181 -7.43 11.21 -16.59
CA ASP A 181 -8.57 10.48 -16.03
C ASP A 181 -9.47 11.48 -15.31
N PRO A 182 -10.52 12.02 -15.96
CA PRO A 182 -11.62 12.65 -15.25
C PRO A 182 -12.29 11.55 -14.39
N ASP A 183 -11.82 11.47 -13.15
CA ASP A 183 -12.11 10.45 -12.13
C ASP A 183 -13.55 9.90 -12.19
N VAL A 184 -13.62 8.59 -12.45
CA VAL A 184 -14.66 7.62 -12.07
C VAL A 184 -16.07 7.84 -12.67
N MET A 185 -16.20 7.59 -13.97
CA MET A 185 -17.49 7.19 -14.57
C MET A 185 -17.30 5.92 -15.42
N GLY A 186 -17.59 4.75 -14.83
CA GLY A 186 -18.04 3.58 -15.58
C GLY A 186 -17.00 2.56 -16.07
N ASN A 187 -15.68 2.79 -15.92
CA ASN A 187 -14.68 1.78 -16.25
C ASN A 187 -13.88 1.40 -15.00
N PHE A 188 -14.42 0.46 -14.23
CA PHE A 188 -13.68 -0.27 -13.20
C PHE A 188 -12.52 -1.01 -13.88
N GLN A 189 -11.38 -0.36 -14.03
CA GLN A 189 -10.19 -1.02 -14.53
C GLN A 189 -9.35 -1.43 -13.33
N PRO A 190 -9.37 -2.72 -12.94
CA PRO A 190 -8.28 -3.22 -12.15
C PRO A 190 -6.96 -2.83 -12.83
N THR A 191 -6.05 -2.19 -12.10
CA THR A 191 -4.63 -2.29 -12.42
C THR A 191 -4.27 -3.77 -12.47
N SER A 192 -4.15 -4.33 -13.68
CA SER A 192 -3.71 -5.69 -13.93
C SER A 192 -2.36 -5.64 -14.62
N GLY A 193 -1.42 -6.51 -14.24
CA GLY A 193 -0.07 -6.49 -14.79
C GLY A 193 0.91 -5.72 -13.90
N ASN A 194 1.83 -4.97 -14.51
CA ASN A 194 2.91 -4.30 -13.77
C ASN A 194 2.36 -3.28 -12.76
N GLY A 195 2.80 -3.35 -11.50
CA GLY A 195 2.34 -2.51 -10.40
C GLY A 195 1.02 -2.94 -9.76
N SER A 196 0.42 -4.03 -10.21
CA SER A 196 -0.91 -4.46 -9.75
C SER A 196 -0.95 -4.90 -8.28
N LYS A 197 0.19 -5.34 -7.72
CA LYS A 197 0.34 -5.68 -6.29
C LYS A 197 0.59 -4.45 -5.40
N ALA A 198 0.64 -3.23 -5.95
CA ALA A 198 0.85 -2.01 -5.16
C ALA A 198 -0.30 -1.74 -4.18
N HIS A 199 0.03 -1.64 -2.90
CA HIS A 199 -0.95 -1.53 -1.83
C HIS A 199 -0.40 -0.78 -0.61
N LEU A 200 -1.31 -0.34 0.26
CA LEU A 200 -1.02 0.04 1.65
C LEU A 200 -1.72 -0.95 2.59
N THR A 201 -1.01 -1.50 3.55
CA THR A 201 -1.61 -2.33 4.60
C THR A 201 -2.19 -1.45 5.71
N LEU A 202 -3.49 -1.51 5.92
CA LEU A 202 -4.23 -0.71 6.90
C LEU A 202 -4.48 -1.47 8.21
N GLY A 203 -4.52 -2.80 8.14
CA GLY A 203 -4.58 -3.69 9.30
C GLY A 203 -4.62 -5.16 8.88
N CYS A 204 -4.16 -6.04 9.76
CA CYS A 204 -4.16 -7.48 9.58
C CYS A 204 -4.92 -8.15 10.72
N SER A 205 -5.54 -9.29 10.41
CA SER A 205 -6.07 -10.21 11.43
C SER A 205 -4.95 -10.77 12.32
N PRO A 206 -5.26 -11.27 13.52
CA PRO A 206 -4.24 -11.77 14.45
C PRO A 206 -3.35 -12.86 13.83
N GLY A 207 -2.03 -12.65 13.89
CA GLY A 207 -1.02 -13.59 13.38
C GLY A 207 -0.80 -13.56 11.87
N VAL A 208 -1.40 -12.59 11.15
CA VAL A 208 -1.17 -12.38 9.73
C VAL A 208 -0.18 -11.23 9.51
N GLY A 209 0.88 -11.49 8.76
CA GLY A 209 1.88 -10.46 8.41
C GLY A 209 1.41 -9.55 7.27
N ALA A 210 1.88 -8.29 7.28
CA ALA A 210 1.45 -7.24 6.36
C ALA A 210 1.66 -7.54 4.86
N VAL A 211 2.64 -8.38 4.51
CA VAL A 211 2.90 -8.83 3.13
C VAL A 211 1.68 -9.53 2.50
N THR A 212 0.83 -10.14 3.35
CA THR A 212 -0.38 -10.86 2.92
C THR A 212 -1.35 -9.97 2.16
N THR A 213 -1.40 -8.67 2.47
CA THR A 213 -2.29 -7.71 1.78
C THR A 213 -1.99 -7.65 0.28
N GLY A 214 -0.71 -7.76 -0.10
CA GLY A 214 -0.31 -7.82 -1.51
C GLY A 214 -0.80 -9.09 -2.19
N TYR A 215 -0.70 -10.25 -1.52
CA TYR A 215 -1.21 -11.52 -2.05
C TYR A 215 -2.74 -11.51 -2.21
N ASP A 216 -3.42 -10.96 -1.21
CA ASP A 216 -4.88 -10.78 -1.22
C ASP A 216 -5.33 -9.88 -2.37
N LEU A 217 -4.60 -8.79 -2.63
CA LEU A 217 -4.87 -7.89 -3.75
C LEU A 217 -4.72 -8.60 -5.10
N VAL A 218 -3.65 -9.39 -5.29
CA VAL A 218 -3.44 -10.15 -6.54
C VAL A 218 -4.56 -11.17 -6.77
N ASP A 219 -5.01 -11.86 -5.72
CA ASP A 219 -6.13 -12.80 -5.81
C ASP A 219 -7.44 -12.09 -6.20
N LEU A 220 -7.71 -10.93 -5.62
CA LEU A 220 -8.87 -10.09 -5.95
C LEU A 220 -8.84 -9.63 -7.40
N ILE A 221 -7.69 -9.18 -7.91
CA ILE A 221 -7.53 -8.76 -9.31
C ILE A 221 -7.81 -9.92 -10.27
N ARG A 222 -7.41 -11.13 -9.90
CA ARG A 222 -7.73 -12.34 -10.66
C ARG A 222 -9.24 -12.61 -10.65
N LEU A 223 -9.90 -12.50 -9.49
CA LEU A 223 -11.36 -12.66 -9.38
C LEU A 223 -12.11 -11.60 -10.21
N GLU A 224 -11.59 -10.39 -10.27
CA GLU A 224 -12.09 -9.30 -11.11
C GLU A 224 -12.02 -9.62 -12.60
N GLY A 225 -10.88 -10.16 -13.05
CA GLY A 225 -10.71 -10.56 -14.45
C GLY A 225 -11.60 -11.73 -14.87
N ILE A 226 -11.97 -12.62 -13.94
CA ILE A 226 -12.81 -13.79 -14.23
C ILE A 226 -14.31 -13.43 -14.14
N ASN A 227 -14.71 -12.69 -13.10
CA ASN A 227 -16.12 -12.50 -12.73
C ASN A 227 -16.64 -11.08 -13.06
N GLY A 228 -15.92 -10.29 -13.86
CA GLY A 228 -16.07 -8.83 -13.95
C GLY A 228 -17.49 -8.27 -14.11
N SER A 229 -18.42 -8.98 -14.77
CA SER A 229 -19.81 -8.55 -14.98
C SER A 229 -20.86 -9.18 -14.06
N GLU A 230 -20.54 -10.24 -13.32
CA GLU A 230 -21.53 -11.04 -12.55
C GLU A 230 -21.38 -10.94 -11.03
N VAL A 231 -20.57 -9.97 -10.56
CA VAL A 231 -20.27 -9.78 -9.14
C VAL A 231 -21.34 -8.93 -8.46
N LYS A 232 -21.84 -9.42 -7.32
CA LYS A 232 -22.79 -8.70 -6.49
C LYS A 232 -22.18 -7.36 -6.05
N THR A 233 -22.86 -6.28 -6.42
CA THR A 233 -22.40 -4.91 -6.24
C THR A 233 -23.46 -4.12 -5.48
N TYR A 234 -23.04 -3.31 -4.52
CA TYR A 234 -23.89 -2.47 -3.69
C TYR A 234 -23.47 -1.01 -3.88
N ASP A 235 -24.43 -0.12 -4.09
CA ASP A 235 -24.18 1.31 -4.03
C ASP A 235 -23.99 1.75 -2.58
N ILE A 236 -23.00 2.61 -2.36
CA ILE A 236 -22.69 3.12 -1.02
C ILE A 236 -23.32 4.51 -0.90
N PRO A 237 -24.18 4.76 0.10
CA PRO A 237 -24.90 6.02 0.27
C PRO A 237 -24.05 7.30 0.17
N LYS A 238 -22.79 7.25 0.61
CA LYS A 238 -21.84 8.39 0.57
C LYS A 238 -20.98 8.43 -0.70
N GLY A 239 -21.28 7.59 -1.67
CA GLY A 239 -20.61 7.47 -2.96
C GLY A 239 -19.70 6.24 -3.03
N GLY A 240 -19.69 5.63 -4.22
CA GLY A 240 -18.85 4.49 -4.54
C GLY A 240 -19.63 3.18 -4.56
N TRP A 241 -18.90 2.08 -4.71
CA TRP A 241 -19.45 0.75 -4.85
C TRP A 241 -18.71 -0.26 -3.98
N LEU A 242 -19.46 -1.13 -3.34
CA LEU A 242 -18.93 -2.29 -2.64
C LEU A 242 -19.18 -3.54 -3.50
N ARG A 243 -18.16 -4.34 -3.75
CA ARG A 243 -18.24 -5.56 -4.56
C ARG A 243 -17.86 -6.79 -3.75
N ASN A 244 -18.65 -7.86 -3.89
CA ASN A 244 -18.43 -9.15 -3.21
C ASN A 244 -17.98 -10.22 -4.19
N TYR A 245 -16.73 -10.65 -4.09
CA TYR A 245 -16.14 -11.68 -4.94
C TYR A 245 -16.24 -13.10 -4.35
N GLY A 246 -16.98 -13.28 -3.26
CA GLY A 246 -17.12 -14.54 -2.53
C GLY A 246 -16.00 -14.77 -1.53
N ASP A 247 -16.17 -15.76 -0.64
CA ASP A 247 -15.15 -16.20 0.33
C ASP A 247 -14.54 -15.06 1.18
N GLY A 248 -15.37 -14.09 1.58
CA GLY A 248 -14.97 -12.93 2.35
C GLY A 248 -14.13 -11.90 1.58
N GLN A 249 -14.05 -11.99 0.25
CA GLN A 249 -13.29 -11.08 -0.60
C GLN A 249 -14.14 -9.88 -1.02
N TRP A 250 -13.87 -8.72 -0.42
CA TRP A 250 -14.63 -7.50 -0.66
C TRP A 250 -13.74 -6.37 -1.17
N VAL A 251 -14.25 -5.58 -2.11
CA VAL A 251 -13.56 -4.38 -2.62
C VAL A 251 -14.51 -3.20 -2.61
N PHE A 252 -14.07 -2.11 -1.98
CA PHE A 252 -14.70 -0.80 -2.05
C PHE A 252 -14.02 0.02 -3.14
N TYR A 253 -14.80 0.56 -4.06
CA TYR A 253 -14.39 1.51 -5.08
C TYR A 253 -14.97 2.91 -4.80
N PRO A 254 -14.16 3.92 -4.43
CA PRO A 254 -14.64 5.29 -4.29
C PRO A 254 -14.97 5.91 -5.64
N THR A 255 -15.76 6.98 -5.61
CA THR A 255 -15.99 7.85 -6.78
C THR A 255 -14.82 8.77 -7.10
N LYS A 256 -13.81 8.86 -6.23
CA LYS A 256 -12.60 9.65 -6.43
C LYS A 256 -11.43 8.95 -5.76
N GLN A 257 -10.27 9.00 -6.40
CA GLN A 257 -9.03 8.55 -5.79
C GLN A 257 -8.62 9.43 -4.59
N PHE A 258 -7.77 8.88 -3.74
CA PHE A 258 -7.12 9.58 -2.65
C PHE A 258 -5.66 9.81 -2.99
N LEU A 259 -5.24 11.06 -2.91
CA LEU A 259 -3.87 11.49 -3.17
C LEU A 259 -3.10 11.52 -1.85
N LEU A 260 -1.99 10.80 -1.80
CA LEU A 260 -1.17 10.64 -0.61
C LEU A 260 0.26 11.05 -0.95
N GLU A 261 0.69 12.20 -0.45
CA GLU A 261 2.09 12.62 -0.59
C GLU A 261 3.00 11.62 0.11
N SER A 262 4.09 11.25 -0.55
CA SER A 262 4.98 10.19 -0.08
C SER A 262 6.41 10.40 -0.58
N THR A 263 7.37 9.88 0.17
CA THR A 263 8.79 9.93 -0.19
C THR A 263 9.32 8.52 -0.46
N PHE A 264 10.05 8.33 -1.57
CA PHE A 264 10.66 7.04 -1.89
C PHE A 264 11.97 6.84 -1.13
N LEU A 265 12.03 5.83 -0.27
CA LEU A 265 13.14 5.58 0.66
C LEU A 265 13.45 4.08 0.79
N GLY A 266 14.60 3.77 1.37
CA GLY A 266 14.90 2.46 1.94
C GLY A 266 14.58 2.44 3.44
N TYR A 267 13.92 1.39 3.91
CA TYR A 267 13.67 1.15 5.34
C TYR A 267 14.61 0.09 5.89
N ASP A 268 15.24 0.39 7.01
CA ASP A 268 16.08 -0.53 7.77
C ASP A 268 15.32 -0.96 9.05
N SER A 269 15.27 -2.26 9.32
CA SER A 269 14.70 -2.81 10.56
C SER A 269 15.64 -2.67 11.77
N GLY A 270 16.89 -2.26 11.55
CA GLY A 270 17.87 -2.02 12.59
C GLY A 270 17.59 -0.73 13.35
N THR A 271 17.57 -0.79 14.68
CA THR A 271 17.71 0.37 15.56
C THR A 271 19.04 1.07 15.30
N ARG A 272 19.11 1.93 14.27
CA ARG A 272 20.14 2.97 14.13
C ARG A 272 19.48 4.31 14.36
N GLN A 273 19.37 4.63 15.64
CA GLN A 273 19.05 5.95 16.15
C GLN A 273 20.21 6.90 15.80
N LEU A 274 20.15 7.59 14.65
CA LEU A 274 21.06 8.69 14.32
C LEU A 274 20.29 9.84 13.64
N ALA A 275 20.26 10.93 14.41
CA ALA A 275 19.79 12.29 14.17
C ALA A 275 19.23 12.68 12.78
N ALA A 276 17.98 13.16 12.80
CA ALA A 276 17.38 13.93 11.71
C ALA A 276 18.10 15.28 11.52
N SER A 277 18.52 15.58 10.28
CA SER A 277 18.95 16.89 9.82
C SER A 277 17.75 17.71 9.27
N PHE A 278 16.65 17.84 10.03
CA PHE A 278 15.55 18.74 9.66
C PHE A 278 15.78 20.21 10.03
N SER A 279 16.96 20.57 10.54
CA SER A 279 17.28 21.95 10.96
C SER A 279 18.03 22.80 9.92
N LEU A 280 18.47 22.24 8.79
CA LEU A 280 19.34 23.01 7.87
C LEU A 280 18.57 23.82 6.81
N LEU A 281 17.36 23.40 6.42
CA LEU A 281 16.57 24.18 5.44
C LEU A 281 15.96 25.46 6.06
N CYS A 282 15.59 25.44 7.34
CA CYS A 282 15.09 26.64 8.03
C CYS A 282 16.19 27.65 8.36
N LEU A 283 17.44 27.22 8.60
CA LEU A 283 18.55 28.15 8.83
C LEU A 283 19.01 28.85 7.54
N CYS A 284 18.96 28.20 6.38
CA CYS A 284 19.31 28.84 5.11
C CYS A 284 18.31 29.94 4.71
N CYS A 285 17.01 29.77 5.00
CA CYS A 285 16.02 30.83 4.80
C CYS A 285 16.19 31.99 5.80
N ALA A 286 16.54 31.69 7.06
CA ALA A 286 16.78 32.74 8.06
C ALA A 286 18.03 33.59 7.76
N PHE A 287 19.10 32.97 7.22
CA PHE A 287 20.31 33.71 6.81
C PHE A 287 20.10 34.55 5.54
N ALA A 288 19.33 34.06 4.56
CA ALA A 288 18.98 34.83 3.37
C ALA A 288 18.13 36.06 3.71
N ILE A 289 17.18 35.93 4.65
CA ILE A 289 16.34 37.05 5.10
C ILE A 289 17.17 38.07 5.91
N LEU A 290 18.11 37.63 6.77
CA LEU A 290 18.97 38.56 7.52
C LEU A 290 19.96 39.33 6.64
N MET A 291 20.43 38.75 5.52
CA MET A 291 21.32 39.45 4.59
C MET A 291 20.60 40.49 3.73
N MET A 292 19.32 40.31 3.40
CA MET A 292 18.56 41.31 2.65
C MET A 292 18.21 42.57 3.46
N PHE A 293 18.16 42.49 4.80
CA PHE A 293 17.90 43.65 5.66
C PHE A 293 19.16 44.46 6.02
N LYS A 294 20.37 43.92 5.81
CA LYS A 294 21.63 44.66 6.07
C LYS A 294 22.12 45.54 4.91
N GLN A 295 21.48 45.51 3.75
CA GLN A 295 21.83 46.35 2.59
C GLN A 295 20.91 47.59 2.42
N LYS A 296 20.04 47.89 3.39
CA LYS A 296 19.13 49.06 3.33
C LYS A 296 19.13 49.93 4.60
N LEU A 297 20.27 50.00 5.30
CA LEU A 297 20.54 50.99 6.35
C LEU A 297 21.91 51.60 6.14
#